data_AF-A0A519VYC0-F1
#
_entry.id   AF-A0A519VYC0-F1
#
_cell.length_a   1.000
_cell.length_b   1.000
_cell.length_c   1.000
_cell.angle_alpha   90.00
_cell.angle_beta   90.00
_cell.angle_gamma   90.00
#
_symmetry.space_group_name_H-M   'P 1'
#
loop_
_entity.id
_entity.type
_entity.pdbx_description
1 polymer ?
#
loop_
_entity_poly.entity_id
_entity_poly.type
_entity_poly.pdbx_seq_one_letter_code
_entity_poly.pdbx_strand_id
1 'polypeptide(L)'
;MSLQSYKQKRDFSKTTEPKAGKPKSSSELTFVIQKHDARNLHYDLRLEMGGVLKSWAVPKGPSINPKDKRLAMMVEDHPFDYKNFEGIIPKGEYGGGTVIVWDEGYYEPI
;
A
#
# COMPACT_ATOMS: atom_id res chain seq x y z
N MET A 1 -0.68 17.48 4.25
CA MET A 1 -1.13 17.44 2.84
C MET A 1 -0.91 16.08 2.16
N SER A 2 -0.14 15.13 2.74
CA SER A 2 0.22 13.85 2.08
C SER A 2 -0.97 12.99 1.62
N LEU A 3 -2.04 12.88 2.42
CA LEU A 3 -3.18 12.00 2.12
C LEU A 3 -4.29 12.66 1.27
N GLN A 4 -4.10 13.89 0.79
CA GLN A 4 -5.16 14.61 0.07
C GLN A 4 -5.51 13.90 -1.24
N SER A 5 -4.51 13.53 -2.03
CA SER A 5 -4.71 12.79 -3.29
C SER A 5 -5.36 11.43 -3.07
N TYR A 6 -4.97 10.72 -2.00
CA TYR A 6 -5.60 9.46 -1.61
C TYR A 6 -7.09 9.63 -1.33
N LYS A 7 -7.45 10.61 -0.48
CA LYS A 7 -8.85 10.86 -0.12
C LYS A 7 -9.70 11.32 -1.29
N GLN A 8 -9.14 12.09 -2.23
CA GLN A 8 -9.85 12.53 -3.45
C GLN A 8 -10.15 11.38 -4.41
N LYS A 9 -9.32 10.33 -4.42
CA LYS A 9 -9.47 9.17 -5.30
C LYS A 9 -10.30 8.03 -4.69
N ARG A 10 -10.94 8.23 -3.54
CA ARG A 10 -11.73 7.19 -2.85
C ARG A 10 -13.13 7.65 -2.51
N ASP A 11 -14.10 6.79 -2.85
CA ASP A 11 -15.45 6.90 -2.34
C ASP A 11 -15.64 5.99 -1.12
N PHE A 12 -15.37 6.53 0.06
CA PHE A 12 -15.50 5.80 1.33
C PHE A 12 -16.94 5.46 1.74
N SER A 13 -17.95 5.79 0.91
CA SER A 13 -19.29 5.23 1.08
C SER A 13 -19.41 3.83 0.46
N LYS A 14 -18.48 3.45 -0.42
CA LYS A 14 -18.47 2.18 -1.14
C LYS A 14 -17.33 1.25 -0.73
N THR A 15 -16.16 1.81 -0.43
CA THR A 15 -14.99 1.03 -0.02
C THR A 15 -14.87 0.96 1.51
N THR A 16 -14.38 -0.18 2.01
CA THR A 16 -14.02 -0.39 3.43
C THR A 16 -12.58 0.03 3.73
N GLU A 17 -11.89 0.63 2.76
CA GLU A 17 -10.54 1.15 2.93
C GLU A 17 -10.46 2.21 4.05
N PRO A 18 -9.39 2.19 4.86
CA PRO A 18 -9.24 3.13 5.96
C PRO A 18 -9.02 4.57 5.49
N LYS A 19 -9.60 5.54 6.21
CA LYS A 19 -9.53 6.99 5.90
C LYS A 19 -8.30 7.68 6.47
N ALA A 20 -7.76 7.12 7.53
CA ALA A 20 -6.73 7.70 8.37
C ALA A 20 -6.02 6.58 9.13
N GLY A 21 -4.99 6.97 9.86
CA GLY A 21 -4.19 6.09 10.70
C GLY A 21 -2.93 6.85 11.05
N LYS A 22 -2.43 6.66 12.27
CA LYS A 22 -1.15 7.20 12.69
C LYS A 22 -0.32 6.06 13.26
N PRO A 23 0.97 5.98 12.93
CA PRO A 23 1.84 5.06 13.63
C PRO A 23 1.85 5.40 15.11
N LYS A 24 1.91 4.36 15.95
CA LYS A 24 2.30 4.55 17.35
C LYS A 24 3.76 5.01 17.35
N SER A 25 4.15 5.84 18.31
CA SER A 25 5.58 6.14 18.51
C SER A 25 6.33 4.84 18.83
N SER A 26 6.88 4.23 17.78
CA SER A 26 7.78 3.08 17.82
C SER A 26 9.11 3.51 17.23
N SER A 27 10.20 2.92 17.70
CA SER A 27 11.51 3.04 17.07
C SER A 27 11.59 2.26 15.75
N GLU A 28 10.69 1.30 15.52
CA GLU A 28 10.69 0.42 14.34
C GLU A 28 9.73 0.95 13.27
N LEU A 29 10.22 1.09 12.03
CA LEU A 29 9.41 1.49 10.88
C LEU A 29 8.78 0.26 10.22
N THR A 30 7.50 0.34 9.88
CA THR A 30 6.76 -0.77 9.28
C THR A 30 6.88 -0.80 7.75
N PHE A 31 7.00 -1.99 7.15
CA PHE A 31 6.70 -2.21 5.74
C PHE A 31 5.52 -3.16 5.57
N VAL A 32 4.84 -3.05 4.43
CA VAL A 32 3.82 -4.00 4.00
C VAL A 32 3.92 -4.20 2.49
N ILE A 33 3.69 -5.43 2.05
CA ILE A 33 3.52 -5.79 0.65
C ILE A 33 2.12 -6.37 0.52
N GLN A 34 1.26 -5.70 -0.24
CA GLN A 34 -0.07 -6.18 -0.53
C GLN A 34 -0.11 -6.81 -1.92
N LYS A 35 -0.70 -7.99 -2.06
CA LYS A 35 -1.01 -8.57 -3.36
C LYS A 35 -2.37 -8.06 -3.79
N HIS A 36 -2.43 -7.45 -4.97
CA HIS A 36 -3.59 -6.74 -5.46
C HIS A 36 -4.04 -7.30 -6.81
N ASP A 37 -5.13 -8.05 -6.78
CA ASP A 37 -5.80 -8.59 -7.97
C ASP A 37 -6.82 -7.59 -8.51
N ALA A 38 -6.29 -6.57 -9.20
CA ALA A 38 -7.07 -5.53 -9.89
C ALA A 38 -7.27 -5.89 -11.38
N ARG A 39 -7.26 -4.90 -12.28
CA ARG A 39 -7.24 -5.15 -13.74
C ARG A 39 -6.05 -6.02 -14.17
N ASN A 40 -4.91 -5.81 -13.53
CA ASN A 40 -3.74 -6.66 -13.64
C ASN A 40 -3.30 -7.00 -12.23
N LEU A 41 -2.91 -8.26 -12.03
CA LEU A 41 -2.27 -8.67 -10.79
C LEU A 41 -0.96 -7.89 -10.61
N HIS A 42 -0.80 -7.27 -9.44
CA HIS A 42 0.42 -6.58 -9.05
C HIS A 42 0.59 -6.64 -7.53
N TYR A 43 1.70 -6.07 -7.05
CA TYR A 43 1.99 -5.97 -5.63
C TYR A 43 2.20 -4.50 -5.26
N ASP A 44 1.63 -4.06 -4.15
CA ASP A 44 1.84 -2.73 -3.62
C ASP A 44 2.86 -2.81 -2.48
N LEU A 45 4.06 -2.28 -2.69
CA LEU A 45 5.05 -2.08 -1.63
C LEU A 45 4.73 -0.78 -0.92
N ARG A 46 4.67 -0.81 0.40
CA ARG A 46 4.49 0.39 1.22
C ARG A 46 5.46 0.44 2.39
N LEU A 47 6.04 1.61 2.59
CA LEU A 47 7.01 1.90 3.65
C LEU A 47 6.47 3.02 4.54
N GLU A 48 6.46 2.79 5.85
CA GLU A 48 6.13 3.81 6.84
C GLU A 48 7.18 4.93 6.86
N MET A 49 6.81 6.13 6.44
CA MET A 49 7.71 7.28 6.46
C MET A 49 6.94 8.58 6.65
N GLY A 50 7.31 9.36 7.66
CA GLY A 50 6.67 10.64 7.95
C GLY A 50 5.19 10.52 8.35
N GLY A 51 4.82 9.42 9.02
CA GLY A 51 3.45 9.19 9.50
C GLY A 51 2.45 8.70 8.45
N VAL A 52 2.91 8.35 7.25
CA VAL A 52 2.11 7.77 6.17
C VAL A 52 2.82 6.54 5.58
N LEU A 53 2.12 5.82 4.72
CA LEU A 53 2.69 4.74 3.93
C LEU A 53 3.06 5.25 2.52
N LYS A 54 4.35 5.51 2.31
CA LYS A 54 4.90 5.78 0.97
C LYS A 54 4.76 4.52 0.14
N SER A 55 4.14 4.62 -1.03
CA SER A 55 3.62 3.45 -1.74
C SER A 55 4.11 3.39 -3.20
N TRP A 56 4.35 2.17 -3.67
CA TRP A 56 4.70 1.87 -5.06
C TRP A 56 3.97 0.62 -5.55
N ALA A 57 3.41 0.70 -6.75
CA ALA A 57 2.91 -0.47 -7.47
C ALA A 57 4.06 -1.18 -8.20
N VAL A 58 4.22 -2.47 -7.94
CA VAL A 58 5.26 -3.36 -8.46
C VAL A 58 4.58 -4.46 -9.29
N PRO A 59 4.45 -4.31 -10.62
CA PRO A 59 3.66 -5.22 -11.46
C PRO A 59 4.08 -6.69 -11.38
N LYS A 60 5.38 -6.95 -11.21
CA LYS A 60 5.92 -8.31 -11.15
C LYS A 60 6.25 -8.78 -9.72
N GLY A 61 5.85 -8.04 -8.70
CA GLY A 61 6.20 -8.34 -7.31
C GLY A 61 7.70 -8.21 -6.97
N PRO A 62 8.05 -8.42 -5.68
CA PRO A 62 9.44 -8.44 -5.23
C PRO A 62 10.22 -9.63 -5.81
N SER A 63 11.55 -9.58 -5.73
CA SER A 63 12.43 -10.72 -6.07
C SER A 63 13.53 -10.87 -5.04
N ILE A 64 13.83 -12.12 -4.69
CA ILE A 64 14.98 -12.49 -3.84
C ILE A 64 16.30 -12.57 -4.64
N ASN A 65 16.22 -12.52 -5.98
CA ASN A 65 17.40 -12.52 -6.83
C ASN A 65 17.89 -11.07 -7.04
N PRO A 66 19.10 -10.70 -6.58
CA PRO A 66 19.61 -9.33 -6.70
C PRO A 66 19.88 -8.89 -8.15
N LYS A 67 19.92 -9.82 -9.11
CA LYS A 67 20.07 -9.50 -10.54
C LYS A 67 18.75 -9.07 -11.19
N ASP A 68 17.61 -9.39 -10.59
CA ASP A 68 16.31 -9.02 -11.12
C ASP A 68 16.06 -7.53 -10.89
N LYS A 69 15.77 -6.79 -11.97
CA LYS A 69 15.28 -5.41 -11.86
C LYS A 69 13.74 -5.41 -11.92
N ARG A 70 13.09 -4.91 -10.88
CA ARG A 70 11.63 -4.75 -10.82
C ARG A 70 11.27 -3.27 -10.98
N LEU A 71 10.29 -2.98 -11.84
CA LEU A 71 9.70 -1.65 -11.93
C LEU A 71 8.85 -1.39 -10.68
N ALA A 72 9.09 -0.28 -10.00
CA ALA A 72 8.29 0.20 -8.88
C ALA A 72 7.76 1.60 -9.21
N MET A 73 6.48 1.69 -9.55
CA MET A 73 5.82 2.95 -9.92
C MET A 73 5.28 3.62 -8.66
N MET A 74 5.72 4.83 -8.37
CA MET A 74 5.24 5.58 -7.21
C MET A 74 3.74 5.89 -7.36
N VAL A 75 2.98 5.65 -6.29
CA VAL A 75 1.54 5.96 -6.20
C VAL A 75 1.28 6.88 -5.00
N GLU A 76 0.01 7.18 -4.73
CA GLU A 76 -0.36 8.05 -3.61
C GLU A 76 0.12 7.50 -2.26
N ASP A 77 0.41 8.41 -1.33
CA ASP A 77 0.60 8.05 0.07
C ASP A 77 -0.68 7.44 0.63
N HIS A 78 -0.56 6.35 1.38
CA HIS A 78 -1.69 5.70 2.04
C HIS A 78 -1.71 6.01 3.54
N PRO A 79 -2.89 6.05 4.18
CA PRO A 79 -2.97 6.21 5.63
C PRO A 79 -2.30 5.03 6.33
N PHE A 80 -1.74 5.24 7.52
CA PHE A 80 -1.00 4.21 8.22
C PHE A 80 -1.81 2.91 8.45
N ASP A 81 -3.09 3.03 8.78
CA ASP A 81 -3.95 1.86 9.07
C ASP A 81 -4.22 1.02 7.81
N TYR A 82 -3.91 1.53 6.61
CA TYR A 82 -4.02 0.77 5.36
C TYR A 82 -3.11 -0.45 5.33
N LYS A 83 -2.08 -0.50 6.18
CA LYS A 83 -1.19 -1.66 6.27
C LYS A 83 -1.92 -2.96 6.63
N ASN A 84 -3.01 -2.87 7.40
CA ASN A 84 -3.80 -4.03 7.82
C ASN A 84 -4.98 -4.31 6.88
N PHE A 85 -5.12 -3.56 5.79
CA PHE A 85 -6.28 -3.71 4.91
C PHE A 85 -6.18 -4.98 4.07
N GLU A 86 -7.15 -5.86 4.27
CA GLU A 86 -7.46 -6.98 3.38
C GLU A 86 -8.95 -6.92 3.05
N GLY A 87 -9.30 -7.18 1.79
CA GLY A 87 -10.68 -7.13 1.36
C GLY A 87 -10.85 -6.87 -0.12
N ILE A 88 -12.07 -6.47 -0.48
CA ILE A 88 -12.47 -6.22 -1.86
C ILE A 88 -12.73 -4.72 -2.01
N ILE A 89 -11.99 -4.07 -2.90
CA ILE A 89 -12.31 -2.73 -3.37
C ILE A 89 -13.33 -2.88 -4.49
N PRO A 90 -14.53 -2.26 -4.40
CA PRO A 90 -15.60 -2.48 -5.38
C PRO A 90 -15.16 -2.23 -6.83
N LYS A 91 -15.70 -3.02 -7.76
CA LYS A 91 -15.44 -2.83 -9.19
C LYS A 91 -15.91 -1.44 -9.64
N GLY A 92 -15.05 -0.73 -10.37
CA GLY A 92 -15.33 0.64 -10.85
C GLY A 92 -14.76 1.72 -9.94
N GLU A 93 -14.42 1.40 -8.69
CA GLU A 93 -13.65 2.27 -7.83
C GLU A 93 -12.17 2.26 -8.21
N TYR A 94 -11.44 3.30 -7.81
CA TYR A 94 -10.00 3.39 -8.06
C TYR A 94 -9.27 2.31 -7.27
N GLY A 95 -8.53 1.45 -7.96
CA GLY A 95 -7.94 0.26 -7.35
C GLY A 95 -8.95 -0.86 -7.11
N GLY A 96 -10.08 -0.90 -7.82
CA GLY A 96 -11.03 -1.99 -7.73
C GLY A 96 -10.38 -3.35 -7.98
N GLY A 97 -10.55 -4.28 -7.03
CA GLY A 97 -9.82 -5.54 -6.99
C GLY A 97 -9.81 -6.15 -5.60
N THR A 98 -9.26 -7.36 -5.50
CA THR A 98 -9.05 -8.04 -4.21
C THR A 98 -7.65 -7.71 -3.69
N VAL A 99 -7.56 -7.34 -2.42
CA VAL A 99 -6.31 -7.01 -1.74
C VAL A 99 -6.11 -7.97 -0.57
N ILE A 100 -4.91 -8.56 -0.48
CA ILE A 100 -4.45 -9.29 0.70
C ILE A 100 -3.10 -8.73 1.16
N VAL A 101 -2.80 -8.84 2.44
CA VAL A 101 -1.46 -8.61 2.98
C VAL A 101 -0.64 -9.86 2.64
N TRP A 102 0.30 -9.70 1.72
CA TRP A 102 1.14 -10.81 1.23
C TRP A 102 2.39 -10.98 2.10
N ASP A 103 2.95 -9.88 2.59
CA ASP A 103 4.07 -9.85 3.53
C ASP A 103 4.02 -8.56 4.35
N GLU A 104 4.52 -8.60 5.58
CA GLU A 104 4.60 -7.45 6.47
C GLU A 104 5.72 -7.62 7.48
N GLY A 105 6.23 -6.49 7.98
CA GLY A 105 7.26 -6.52 9.02
C GLY A 105 7.85 -5.15 9.26
N TYR A 106 9.10 -5.13 9.73
CA TYR A 106 9.82 -3.91 10.05
C TYR A 106 11.01 -3.73 9.11
N TYR A 107 11.41 -2.48 8.90
CA TYR A 107 12.59 -2.13 8.12
C TYR A 107 13.42 -1.06 8.82
N GLU A 108 14.72 -1.08 8.54
CA GLU A 108 15.69 -0.11 9.03
C GLU A 108 16.26 0.68 7.84
N PRO A 109 16.18 2.02 7.85
CA PRO A 109 16.89 2.84 6.86
C PRO A 109 18.40 2.66 7.01
N ILE A 110 19.09 2.41 5.89
CA ILE A 110 20.56 2.28 5.82
C ILE A 110 21.24 3.59 5.45
#